data_AF-A0A6I1BHP4-F1
#
_entry.id   AF-A0A6I1BHP4-F1
#
_cell.length_a   1.000
_cell.length_b   1.000
_cell.length_c   1.000
_cell.angle_alpha   90.00
_cell.angle_beta   90.00
_cell.angle_gamma   90.00
#
_symmetry.space_group_name_H-M   'P 1'
#
loop_
_entity.id
_entity.type
_entity.pdbx_description
1 polymer ?
#
loop_
_entity_poly.entity_id
_entity_poly.type
_entity_poly.pdbx_seq_one_letter_code
_entity_poly.pdbx_strand_id
1 'polypeptide(L)'
;MENKWLKYGIALVAGIPVALCLSVVCCSTSSLSSDILADDWRWMYACGVLSSAAFALLIFLFPARIKECLSAVVSWVFILYGGMEAVWGIRQVYGFTYSNHSLYALTGSFYNPGPYSGYLAMIFPICLYEWLKRKEGKKTIPYYVALAVMLLILCVLPAGMSRSAWIAAAVSFIYVCGMHYKMEIQHYIRHHRKQAVSFAIVTFILGGIALGGIYQMKKDSADGRLFMWKIAAQAVSEHPWTGCGWNSVPAAYGQAQENYFAAGNYTATEELVAGAPEYVFNEYLQVAIAWGIPVLCIGLLILGGSMYIGHKQGIYGLCGALLSLAVFAFSSYPLQFPAFVSALIISVLACSIRVLPLEKVWFRLLFTILLLIGSYGCFCKYQQKSKTVEACKQWTKSRMFYHSGAYQQAVESYAEIQKEMKGNARFMFEYGHALHKLHKPEISNKVLKEALKVSGDPMILNIIGKNEQEMKHYDSAEYWFMRAVHRLPGRIYPYYLLAHLYAEPAFYQCDKLEQMVQTVLEKEPKVQSTAIKQMRRKARELLKKVPEN
;
A
#
# COMPACT_ATOMS: atom_id res chain seq x y z
N MET A 1 -11.58 47.65 9.61
CA MET A 1 -11.29 46.94 8.34
C MET A 1 -9.99 46.13 8.39
N GLU A 2 -8.98 46.52 9.18
CA GLU A 2 -7.68 45.81 9.33
C GLU A 2 -7.80 44.32 9.71
N ASN A 3 -8.76 43.94 10.55
CA ASN A 3 -8.88 42.57 11.06
C ASN A 3 -9.37 41.55 10.00
N LYS A 4 -10.03 42.00 8.91
CA LYS A 4 -10.44 41.12 7.81
C LYS A 4 -9.27 40.77 6.88
N TRP A 5 -8.46 41.75 6.52
CA TRP A 5 -7.28 41.55 5.66
C TRP A 5 -6.26 40.62 6.31
N LEU A 6 -5.99 40.82 7.61
CA LEU A 6 -5.10 39.93 8.37
C LEU A 6 -5.66 38.50 8.46
N LYS A 7 -6.99 38.35 8.64
CA LYS A 7 -7.65 37.04 8.72
C LYS A 7 -7.56 36.26 7.39
N TYR A 8 -7.89 36.89 6.27
CA TYR A 8 -7.82 36.23 4.95
C TYR A 8 -6.36 36.03 4.50
N GLY A 9 -5.47 36.97 4.82
CA GLY A 9 -4.04 36.86 4.54
C GLY A 9 -3.40 35.66 5.23
N ILE A 10 -3.63 35.45 6.53
CA ILE A 10 -3.06 34.31 7.26
C ILE A 10 -3.63 32.97 6.76
N ALA A 11 -4.92 32.92 6.39
CA ALA A 11 -5.49 31.70 5.80
C ALA A 11 -4.83 31.35 4.46
N LEU A 12 -4.51 32.34 3.64
CA LEU A 12 -3.80 32.15 2.37
C LEU A 12 -2.35 31.71 2.59
N VAL A 13 -1.64 32.34 3.54
CA VAL A 13 -0.28 31.95 3.91
C VAL A 13 -0.24 30.54 4.50
N ALA A 14 -1.22 30.17 5.34
CA ALA A 14 -1.35 28.82 5.87
C ALA A 14 -1.70 27.78 4.79
N GLY A 15 -2.26 28.20 3.65
CA GLY A 15 -2.50 27.35 2.48
C GLY A 15 -1.21 26.82 1.86
N ILE A 16 -0.12 27.58 1.89
CA ILE A 16 1.17 27.21 1.29
C ILE A 16 1.75 25.94 1.93
N PRO A 17 1.96 25.84 3.26
CA PRO A 17 2.49 24.62 3.87
C PRO A 17 1.54 23.43 3.75
N VAL A 18 0.22 23.66 3.75
CA VAL A 18 -0.76 22.58 3.51
C VAL A 18 -0.64 22.04 2.09
N ALA A 19 -0.61 22.92 1.09
CA ALA A 19 -0.45 22.57 -0.32
C ALA A 19 0.87 21.84 -0.55
N LEU A 20 1.98 22.34 0.00
CA LEU A 20 3.28 21.65 -0.08
C LEU A 20 3.20 20.24 0.51
N CYS A 21 2.64 20.08 1.71
CA CYS A 21 2.50 18.77 2.36
C CYS A 21 1.73 17.76 1.50
N LEU A 22 0.64 18.22 0.86
CA LEU A 22 -0.23 17.39 0.02
C LEU A 22 0.23 17.28 -1.46
N SER A 23 1.22 18.07 -1.88
CA SER A 23 1.68 18.16 -3.27
C SER A 23 2.31 16.89 -3.83
N VAL A 24 2.57 15.88 -2.99
CA VAL A 24 3.08 14.57 -3.42
C VAL A 24 2.21 13.96 -4.51
N VAL A 25 0.89 14.16 -4.45
CA VAL A 25 -0.03 13.66 -5.48
C VAL A 25 0.23 14.30 -6.87
N CYS A 26 0.89 15.46 -6.92
CA CYS A 26 1.30 16.11 -8.16
C CYS A 26 2.68 15.66 -8.65
N CYS A 27 3.37 14.76 -7.94
CA CYS A 27 4.70 14.26 -8.31
C CYS A 27 4.60 13.23 -9.45
N SER A 28 4.10 13.68 -10.61
CA SER A 28 3.96 12.83 -11.82
C SER A 28 5.20 12.85 -12.71
N THR A 29 6.14 13.76 -12.44
CA THR A 29 7.38 13.95 -13.21
C THR A 29 8.57 13.32 -12.49
N SER A 30 8.53 12.00 -12.26
CA SER A 30 9.69 11.30 -11.74
C SER A 30 10.55 10.78 -12.90
N SER A 31 11.87 10.90 -12.74
CA SER A 31 12.87 10.28 -13.61
C SER A 31 12.94 8.73 -13.48
N LEU A 32 12.05 8.15 -12.68
CA LEU A 32 11.95 6.74 -12.39
C LEU A 32 10.62 6.22 -12.93
N SER A 33 10.52 4.91 -13.14
CA SER A 33 9.22 4.31 -13.45
C SER A 33 8.26 4.50 -12.28
N SER A 34 7.00 4.78 -12.59
CA SER A 34 5.96 5.10 -11.59
C SER A 34 5.66 3.99 -10.56
N ASP A 35 6.13 2.76 -10.78
CA ASP A 35 6.08 1.68 -9.78
C ASP A 35 7.15 1.82 -8.68
N ILE A 36 8.17 2.64 -8.88
CA ILE A 36 9.24 2.92 -7.93
C ILE A 36 8.93 4.23 -7.18
N LEU A 37 8.24 4.12 -6.05
CA LEU A 37 7.83 5.26 -5.22
C LEU A 37 8.98 5.98 -4.48
N ALA A 38 10.25 5.63 -4.76
CA ALA A 38 11.40 6.22 -4.06
C ALA A 38 11.46 7.74 -4.23
N ASP A 39 11.08 8.25 -5.40
CA ASP A 39 11.06 9.68 -5.69
C ASP A 39 9.88 10.37 -5.00
N ASP A 40 8.70 9.75 -4.97
CA ASP A 40 7.55 10.24 -4.21
C ASP A 40 7.85 10.38 -2.71
N TRP A 41 8.54 9.38 -2.12
CA TRP A 41 9.01 9.46 -0.73
C TRP A 41 10.02 10.60 -0.55
N ARG A 42 10.96 10.78 -1.48
CA ARG A 42 11.91 11.90 -1.44
C ARG A 42 11.18 13.24 -1.50
N TRP A 43 10.20 13.39 -2.40
CA TRP A 43 9.37 14.58 -2.54
C TRP A 43 8.59 14.88 -1.26
N MET A 44 7.92 13.87 -0.70
CA MET A 44 7.19 14.00 0.57
C MET A 44 8.09 14.52 1.68
N TYR A 45 9.30 13.99 1.83
CA TYR A 45 10.24 14.47 2.85
C TYR A 45 10.72 15.90 2.56
N ALA A 46 11.04 16.25 1.31
CA ALA A 46 11.42 17.62 0.95
C ALA A 46 10.31 18.63 1.29
N CYS A 47 9.08 18.34 0.88
CA CYS A 47 7.92 19.16 1.23
C CYS A 47 7.62 19.15 2.73
N GLY A 48 7.89 18.04 3.42
CA GLY A 48 7.76 17.89 4.87
C GLY A 48 8.70 18.83 5.65
N VAL A 49 9.95 19.01 5.20
CA VAL A 49 10.88 20.00 5.77
C VAL A 49 10.29 21.40 5.71
N LEU A 50 9.90 21.83 4.50
CA LEU A 50 9.38 23.18 4.26
C LEU A 50 8.04 23.41 4.97
N SER A 51 7.12 22.46 4.88
CA SER A 51 5.80 22.53 5.51
C SER A 51 5.91 22.59 7.03
N SER A 52 6.72 21.72 7.65
CA SER A 52 6.89 21.69 9.11
C SER A 52 7.57 22.96 9.63
N ALA A 53 8.59 23.47 8.93
CA ALA A 53 9.24 24.74 9.30
C ALA A 53 8.29 25.93 9.17
N ALA A 54 7.50 25.99 8.10
CA ALA A 54 6.49 27.03 7.91
C ALA A 54 5.38 26.95 8.96
N PHE A 55 4.90 25.75 9.31
CA PHE A 55 3.94 25.59 10.42
C PHE A 55 4.54 26.00 11.76
N ALA A 56 5.80 25.66 12.03
CA ALA A 56 6.49 26.07 13.25
C ALA A 56 6.51 27.61 13.38
N LEU A 57 6.86 28.31 12.30
CA LEU A 57 6.85 29.77 12.23
C LEU A 57 5.43 30.34 12.40
N LEU A 58 4.45 29.81 11.65
CA LEU A 58 3.07 30.30 11.69
C LEU A 58 2.40 30.08 13.05
N ILE A 59 2.66 28.95 13.71
CA ILE A 59 2.11 28.66 15.04
C ILE A 59 2.80 29.51 16.11
N PHE A 60 4.09 29.78 15.95
CA PHE A 60 4.81 30.66 16.87
C PHE A 60 4.25 32.09 16.81
N LEU A 61 4.07 32.63 15.60
CA LEU A 61 3.62 34.00 15.37
C LEU A 61 2.10 34.19 15.50
N PHE A 62 1.29 33.25 15.00
CA PHE A 62 -0.17 33.40 14.84
C PHE A 62 -0.99 32.19 15.34
N PRO A 63 -0.80 31.70 16.58
CA PRO A 63 -1.38 30.45 17.06
C PRO A 63 -2.92 30.44 17.01
N ALA A 64 -3.57 31.53 17.45
CA ALA A 64 -5.04 31.62 17.46
C ALA A 64 -5.63 31.53 16.04
N ARG A 65 -5.00 32.19 15.07
CA ARG A 65 -5.46 32.21 13.68
C ARG A 65 -5.29 30.86 13.00
N ILE A 66 -4.17 30.18 13.24
CA ILE A 66 -3.95 28.83 12.71
C ILE A 66 -4.99 27.84 13.28
N LYS A 67 -5.31 27.92 14.57
CA LYS A 67 -6.38 27.10 15.18
C LYS A 67 -7.74 27.31 14.50
N GLU A 68 -8.08 28.56 14.18
CA GLU A 68 -9.34 28.90 13.52
C GLU A 68 -9.41 28.38 12.08
N CYS A 69 -8.36 28.64 11.28
CA CYS A 69 -8.42 28.47 9.83
C CYS A 69 -7.93 27.11 9.29
N LEU A 70 -7.06 26.38 10.01
CA LEU A 70 -6.35 25.22 9.44
C LEU A 70 -7.30 24.17 8.84
N SER A 71 -8.36 23.78 9.57
CA SER A 71 -9.34 22.79 9.08
C SER A 71 -10.02 23.19 7.76
N ALA A 72 -10.34 24.48 7.60
CA ALA A 72 -10.93 24.99 6.37
C ALA A 72 -9.90 25.01 5.24
N VAL A 73 -8.68 25.49 5.51
CA VAL A 73 -7.58 25.50 4.54
C VAL A 73 -7.28 24.09 4.03
N VAL A 74 -7.15 23.12 4.93
CA VAL A 74 -6.93 21.70 4.60
C VAL A 74 -8.06 21.14 3.75
N SER A 75 -9.32 21.45 4.08
CA SER A 75 -10.47 21.02 3.28
C SER A 75 -10.41 21.58 1.85
N TRP A 76 -10.09 22.87 1.68
CA TRP A 76 -10.04 23.50 0.35
C TRP A 76 -8.85 23.06 -0.49
N VAL A 77 -7.69 22.79 0.13
CA VAL A 77 -6.54 22.20 -0.58
C VAL A 77 -6.84 20.76 -1.01
N PHE A 78 -7.52 19.97 -0.17
CA PHE A 78 -8.00 18.64 -0.59
C PHE A 78 -8.99 18.73 -1.76
N ILE A 79 -9.94 19.66 -1.72
CA ILE A 79 -10.88 19.86 -2.84
C ILE A 79 -10.12 20.24 -4.13
N LEU A 80 -9.11 21.11 -4.04
CA LEU A 80 -8.27 21.47 -5.19
C LEU A 80 -7.56 20.24 -5.77
N TYR A 81 -6.82 19.49 -4.96
CA TYR A 81 -6.09 18.32 -5.44
C TYR A 81 -7.00 17.17 -5.87
N GLY A 82 -8.13 16.96 -5.19
CA GLY A 82 -9.13 16.00 -5.61
C GLY A 82 -9.77 16.36 -6.96
N GLY A 83 -10.00 17.65 -7.20
CA GLY A 83 -10.45 18.14 -8.50
C GLY A 83 -9.41 17.88 -9.61
N MET A 84 -8.14 18.19 -9.34
CA MET A 84 -7.03 17.91 -10.26
C MET A 84 -6.94 16.41 -10.59
N GLU A 85 -6.97 15.54 -9.59
CA GLU A 85 -6.91 14.07 -9.76
C GLU A 85 -8.14 13.50 -10.47
N ALA A 86 -9.32 14.03 -10.20
CA ALA A 86 -10.54 13.59 -10.89
C ALA A 86 -10.50 13.97 -12.37
N VAL A 87 -10.09 15.20 -12.70
CA VAL A 87 -9.87 15.64 -14.09
C VAL A 87 -8.79 14.79 -14.76
N TRP A 88 -7.69 14.52 -14.06
CA TRP A 88 -6.61 13.68 -14.59
C TRP A 88 -7.07 12.27 -14.94
N GLY A 89 -7.83 11.63 -14.05
CA GLY A 89 -8.37 10.29 -14.31
C GLY A 89 -9.40 10.29 -15.45
N ILE A 90 -10.26 11.31 -15.53
CA ILE A 90 -11.17 11.45 -16.67
C ILE A 90 -10.38 11.56 -17.98
N ARG A 91 -9.32 12.36 -18.02
CA ARG A 91 -8.46 12.47 -19.20
C ARG A 91 -7.84 11.12 -19.58
N GLN A 92 -7.45 10.30 -18.61
CA GLN A 92 -6.93 8.95 -18.87
C GLN A 92 -8.01 8.00 -19.43
N VAL A 93 -9.21 8.00 -18.84
CA VAL A 93 -10.34 7.17 -19.31
C VAL A 93 -10.70 7.48 -20.77
N TYR A 94 -10.68 8.75 -21.15
CA TYR A 94 -10.96 9.18 -22.54
C TYR A 94 -9.73 9.14 -23.47
N GLY A 95 -8.57 8.67 -23.01
CA GLY A 95 -7.37 8.55 -23.84
C GLY A 95 -6.65 9.87 -24.15
N PHE A 96 -7.01 10.97 -23.49
CA PHE A 96 -6.32 12.27 -23.63
C PHE A 96 -4.98 12.31 -22.88
N THR A 97 -4.70 11.35 -22.01
CA THR A 97 -3.45 11.24 -21.25
C THR A 97 -3.16 9.78 -20.98
N TYR A 98 -1.89 9.38 -21.05
CA TYR A 98 -1.51 8.00 -20.76
C TYR A 98 -1.70 7.68 -19.27
N SER A 99 -2.03 6.43 -18.99
CA SER A 99 -1.93 5.90 -17.65
C SER A 99 -0.46 5.63 -17.30
N ASN A 100 -0.18 5.55 -16.00
CA ASN A 100 1.16 5.22 -15.52
C ASN A 100 1.45 3.71 -15.55
N HIS A 101 0.54 2.89 -16.08
CA HIS A 101 0.66 1.44 -16.08
C HIS A 101 0.14 0.83 -17.39
N SER A 102 0.94 -0.06 -18.00
CA SER A 102 0.63 -0.70 -19.30
C SER A 102 -0.71 -1.45 -19.33
N LEU A 103 -1.06 -2.15 -18.24
CA LEU A 103 -2.30 -2.93 -18.13
C LEU A 103 -3.56 -2.15 -17.70
N TYR A 104 -3.45 -0.90 -17.23
CA TYR A 104 -4.59 -0.17 -16.68
C TYR A 104 -4.84 1.11 -17.47
N ALA A 105 -6.10 1.37 -17.85
CA ALA A 105 -6.47 2.60 -18.54
C ALA A 105 -6.55 3.83 -17.61
N LEU A 106 -6.65 3.62 -16.29
CA LEU A 106 -6.85 4.67 -15.29
C LEU A 106 -5.95 4.43 -14.09
N THR A 107 -5.15 5.43 -13.72
CA THR A 107 -4.31 5.42 -12.52
C THR A 107 -4.23 6.78 -11.83
N GLY A 108 -4.79 7.85 -12.41
CA GLY A 108 -4.51 9.23 -12.01
C GLY A 108 -3.01 9.53 -12.07
N SER A 109 -2.52 10.26 -11.07
CA SER A 109 -1.08 10.43 -10.82
C SER A 109 -0.42 9.19 -10.19
N PHE A 110 -1.18 8.24 -9.66
CA PHE A 110 -0.66 7.02 -9.05
C PHE A 110 -0.24 6.01 -10.13
N TYR A 111 0.35 4.88 -9.71
CA TYR A 111 0.64 3.73 -10.58
C TYR A 111 -0.50 2.70 -10.63
N ASN A 112 -1.44 2.73 -9.68
CA ASN A 112 -2.45 1.70 -9.51
C ASN A 112 -3.86 2.32 -9.32
N PRO A 113 -4.89 1.82 -10.03
CA PRO A 113 -6.27 2.33 -9.91
C PRO A 113 -6.87 2.20 -8.52
N GLY A 114 -6.45 1.21 -7.73
CA GLY A 114 -6.94 0.97 -6.37
C GLY A 114 -6.63 2.13 -5.42
N PRO A 115 -5.34 2.44 -5.16
CA PRO A 115 -4.89 3.61 -4.40
C PRO A 115 -5.41 4.93 -4.94
N TYR A 116 -5.43 5.13 -6.26
CA TYR A 116 -6.03 6.31 -6.89
C TYR A 116 -7.50 6.51 -6.46
N SER A 117 -8.31 5.46 -6.60
CA SER A 117 -9.72 5.48 -6.21
C SER A 117 -9.88 5.71 -4.70
N GLY A 118 -9.01 5.11 -3.88
CA GLY A 118 -9.01 5.32 -2.43
C GLY A 118 -8.73 6.77 -2.05
N TYR A 119 -7.86 7.45 -2.79
CA TYR A 119 -7.50 8.84 -2.52
C TYR A 119 -8.69 9.77 -2.83
N LEU A 120 -9.37 9.54 -3.96
CA LEU A 120 -10.61 10.25 -4.29
C LEU A 120 -11.75 9.96 -3.31
N ALA A 121 -11.91 8.70 -2.89
CA ALA A 121 -12.90 8.31 -1.89
C ALA A 121 -12.68 9.04 -0.55
N MET A 122 -11.42 9.28 -0.15
CA MET A 122 -11.07 10.05 1.04
C MET A 122 -11.44 11.54 0.91
N ILE A 123 -11.33 12.13 -0.28
CA ILE A 123 -11.64 13.55 -0.52
C ILE A 123 -13.15 13.78 -0.71
N PHE A 124 -13.87 12.80 -1.24
CA PHE A 124 -15.32 12.84 -1.44
C PHE A 124 -16.13 13.39 -0.23
N PRO A 125 -15.99 12.89 1.02
CA PRO A 125 -16.74 13.40 2.16
C PRO A 125 -16.43 14.86 2.52
N ILE A 126 -15.25 15.36 2.15
CA ILE A 126 -14.89 16.78 2.32
C ILE A 126 -15.72 17.65 1.38
N CYS A 127 -15.80 17.25 0.11
CA CYS A 127 -16.60 17.96 -0.90
C CYS A 127 -18.09 17.96 -0.52
N LEU A 128 -18.59 16.79 -0.10
CA LEU A 128 -19.96 16.61 0.37
C LEU A 128 -20.28 17.52 1.57
N TYR A 129 -19.41 17.55 2.58
CA TYR A 129 -19.60 18.40 3.75
C TYR A 129 -19.59 19.89 3.39
N GLU A 130 -18.62 20.36 2.58
CA GLU A 130 -18.52 21.77 2.21
C GLU A 130 -19.69 22.24 1.33
N TRP A 131 -20.23 21.34 0.48
CA TRP A 131 -21.45 21.56 -0.30
C TRP A 131 -22.69 21.65 0.59
N LEU A 132 -22.93 20.64 1.46
CA LEU A 132 -24.08 20.59 2.36
C LEU A 132 -24.13 21.79 3.31
N LYS A 133 -23.00 22.11 3.95
CA LYS A 133 -22.86 23.28 4.83
C LYS A 133 -23.25 24.60 4.18
N ARG A 134 -23.07 24.74 2.86
CA ARG A 134 -23.38 25.96 2.10
C ARG A 134 -24.75 25.94 1.43
N LYS A 135 -25.40 24.78 1.38
CA LYS A 135 -26.71 24.59 0.76
C LYS A 135 -27.81 25.40 1.46
N GLU A 136 -27.70 25.53 2.79
CA GLU A 136 -28.63 26.27 3.63
C GLU A 136 -28.46 27.80 3.53
N GLY A 137 -27.33 28.28 3.01
CA GLY A 137 -27.00 29.69 2.89
C GLY A 137 -27.01 30.21 1.45
N LYS A 138 -26.43 31.39 1.24
CA LYS A 138 -26.26 31.96 -0.11
C LYS A 138 -25.27 31.10 -0.91
N LYS A 139 -25.74 30.60 -2.07
CA LYS A 139 -24.95 29.81 -3.03
C LYS A 139 -23.86 30.68 -3.65
N THR A 140 -22.66 30.62 -3.09
CA THR A 140 -21.46 31.35 -3.52
C THR A 140 -20.54 30.47 -4.36
N ILE A 141 -19.47 31.02 -4.95
CA ILE A 141 -18.49 30.25 -5.74
C ILE A 141 -18.02 28.96 -5.03
N PRO A 142 -17.66 28.97 -3.73
CA PRO A 142 -17.32 27.75 -2.99
C PRO A 142 -18.39 26.64 -3.05
N TYR A 143 -19.68 26.98 -3.05
CA TYR A 143 -20.76 25.99 -3.16
C TYR A 143 -20.66 25.23 -4.49
N TYR A 144 -20.48 25.94 -5.59
CA TYR A 144 -20.40 25.34 -6.93
C TYR A 144 -19.10 24.57 -7.14
N VAL A 145 -17.97 25.06 -6.60
CA VAL A 145 -16.69 24.34 -6.67
C VAL A 145 -16.76 23.00 -5.92
N ALA A 146 -17.27 22.99 -4.69
CA ALA A 146 -17.41 21.75 -3.92
C ALA A 146 -18.34 20.75 -4.61
N LEU A 147 -19.47 21.23 -5.16
CA LEU A 147 -20.40 20.40 -5.95
C LEU A 147 -19.76 19.85 -7.22
N ALA A 148 -19.07 20.69 -8.00
CA ALA A 148 -18.43 20.28 -9.24
C ALA A 148 -17.36 19.21 -9.01
N VAL A 149 -16.47 19.41 -8.02
CA VAL A 149 -15.44 18.41 -7.67
C VAL A 149 -16.07 17.12 -7.15
N MET A 150 -17.12 17.20 -6.32
CA MET A 150 -17.85 16.03 -5.86
C MET A 150 -18.41 15.21 -7.04
N LEU A 151 -19.02 15.87 -8.02
CA LEU A 151 -19.57 15.22 -9.22
C LEU A 151 -18.46 14.61 -10.09
N LEU A 152 -17.33 15.31 -10.28
CA LEU A 152 -16.17 14.77 -11.00
C LEU A 152 -15.64 13.49 -10.34
N ILE A 153 -15.53 13.48 -9.00
CA ILE A 153 -15.13 12.29 -8.25
C ILE A 153 -16.13 11.15 -8.48
N LEU A 154 -17.44 11.41 -8.37
CA LEU A 154 -18.47 10.40 -8.60
C LEU A 154 -18.46 9.83 -10.02
N CYS A 155 -18.08 10.63 -11.02
CA CYS A 155 -17.95 10.18 -12.40
C CYS A 155 -16.78 9.20 -12.59
N VAL A 156 -15.62 9.46 -11.98
CA VAL A 156 -14.39 8.66 -12.22
C VAL A 156 -14.22 7.48 -11.26
N LEU A 157 -14.78 7.56 -10.04
CA LEU A 157 -14.61 6.55 -9.00
C LEU A 157 -15.05 5.12 -9.43
N PRO A 158 -16.15 4.93 -10.18
CA PRO A 158 -16.53 3.61 -10.69
C PRO A 158 -15.53 3.06 -11.71
N ALA A 159 -14.94 3.92 -12.56
CA ALA A 159 -13.96 3.50 -13.56
C ALA A 159 -12.68 2.91 -12.93
N GLY A 160 -12.37 3.29 -11.68
CA GLY A 160 -11.24 2.76 -10.94
C GLY A 160 -11.41 1.33 -10.42
N MET A 161 -12.61 0.74 -10.52
CA MET A 161 -12.88 -0.68 -10.20
C MET A 161 -12.39 -1.15 -8.82
N SER A 162 -12.36 -0.23 -7.85
CA SER A 162 -11.86 -0.46 -6.49
C SER A 162 -13.01 -0.60 -5.49
N ARG A 163 -13.43 -1.84 -5.22
CA ARG A 163 -14.50 -2.17 -4.26
C ARG A 163 -14.27 -1.55 -2.88
N SER A 164 -13.02 -1.61 -2.39
CA SER A 164 -12.62 -1.02 -1.11
C SER A 164 -12.84 0.49 -1.07
N ALA A 165 -12.56 1.20 -2.18
CA ALA A 165 -12.77 2.64 -2.28
C ALA A 165 -14.26 2.99 -2.34
N TRP A 166 -15.08 2.20 -3.06
CA TRP A 166 -16.53 2.40 -3.11
C TRP A 166 -17.17 2.24 -1.75
N ILE A 167 -16.80 1.21 -0.99
CA ILE A 167 -17.27 1.00 0.38
C ILE A 167 -16.83 2.16 1.27
N ALA A 168 -15.57 2.61 1.17
CA ALA A 168 -15.06 3.74 1.95
C ALA A 168 -15.81 5.06 1.67
N ALA A 169 -16.08 5.35 0.39
CA ALA A 169 -16.88 6.51 -0.02
C ALA A 169 -18.34 6.41 0.49
N ALA A 170 -18.96 5.23 0.43
CA ALA A 170 -20.32 5.01 0.92
C ALA A 170 -20.42 5.16 2.45
N VAL A 171 -19.49 4.58 3.21
CA VAL A 171 -19.47 4.69 4.69
C VAL A 171 -19.27 6.14 5.12
N SER A 172 -18.34 6.85 4.47
CA SER A 172 -18.09 8.27 4.78
C SER A 172 -19.23 9.20 4.32
N PHE A 173 -19.91 8.89 3.21
CA PHE A 173 -21.15 9.54 2.79
C PHE A 173 -22.22 9.46 3.89
N ILE A 174 -22.51 8.24 4.36
CA ILE A 174 -23.52 7.99 5.39
C ILE A 174 -23.17 8.76 6.67
N TYR A 175 -21.90 8.75 7.07
CA TYR A 175 -21.44 9.52 8.23
C TYR A 175 -21.69 11.03 8.06
N VAL A 176 -21.24 11.65 6.96
CA VAL A 176 -21.37 13.11 6.76
C VAL A 176 -22.85 13.51 6.64
N CYS A 177 -23.66 12.77 5.89
CA CYS A 177 -25.10 13.02 5.79
C CYS A 177 -25.81 12.83 7.13
N GLY A 178 -25.48 11.78 7.89
CA GLY A 178 -26.05 11.52 9.21
C GLY A 178 -25.70 12.61 10.22
N MET A 179 -24.51 13.22 10.11
CA MET A 179 -24.12 14.36 10.93
C MET A 179 -24.79 15.66 10.52
N HIS A 180 -24.96 15.90 9.21
CA HIS A 180 -25.61 17.10 8.70
C HIS A 180 -27.11 17.12 9.03
N TYR A 181 -27.82 16.01 8.79
CA TYR A 181 -29.27 15.89 9.03
C TYR A 181 -29.62 15.31 10.40
N LYS A 182 -28.73 15.45 11.39
CA LYS A 182 -28.86 14.78 12.69
C LYS A 182 -30.18 15.11 13.39
N MET A 183 -30.59 16.38 13.36
CA MET A 183 -31.78 16.85 14.06
C MET A 183 -33.06 16.34 13.40
N GLU A 184 -33.11 16.37 12.07
CA GLU A 184 -34.20 15.88 11.23
C GLU A 184 -34.36 14.37 11.38
N ILE A 185 -33.24 13.63 11.35
CA ILE A 185 -33.23 12.18 11.59
C ILE A 185 -33.75 11.87 13.00
N GLN A 186 -33.28 12.58 14.03
CA GLN A 186 -33.73 12.37 15.40
C GLN A 186 -35.22 12.71 15.58
N HIS A 187 -35.70 13.78 14.95
CA HIS A 187 -37.10 14.16 14.95
C HIS A 187 -37.96 13.09 14.29
N TYR A 188 -37.56 12.62 13.09
CA TYR A 188 -38.25 11.56 12.37
C TYR A 188 -38.30 10.26 13.18
N ILE A 189 -37.18 9.82 13.78
CA ILE A 189 -37.13 8.60 14.61
C ILE A 189 -38.07 8.70 15.81
N ARG A 190 -38.17 9.87 16.46
CA ARG A 190 -39.05 10.07 17.62
C ARG A 190 -40.54 9.98 17.25
N HIS A 191 -40.94 10.58 16.13
CA HIS A 191 -42.35 10.62 15.71
C HIS A 191 -42.78 9.38 14.91
N HIS A 192 -41.85 8.73 14.20
CA HIS A 192 -42.13 7.63 13.26
C HIS A 192 -41.36 6.35 13.60
N ARG A 193 -41.23 6.00 14.89
CA ARG A 193 -40.36 4.91 15.37
C ARG A 193 -40.54 3.58 14.64
N LYS A 194 -41.79 3.14 14.39
CA LYS A 194 -42.07 1.86 13.69
C LYS A 194 -41.58 1.89 12.24
N GLN A 195 -41.81 3.00 11.53
CA GLN A 195 -41.35 3.20 10.15
C GLN A 195 -39.83 3.33 10.08
N ALA A 196 -39.21 4.03 11.04
CA ALA A 196 -37.75 4.15 11.14
C ALA A 196 -37.07 2.79 11.37
N VAL A 197 -37.63 1.93 12.23
CA VAL A 197 -37.12 0.56 12.43
C VAL A 197 -37.29 -0.27 11.16
N SER A 198 -38.44 -0.21 10.50
CA SER A 198 -38.68 -0.89 9.23
C SER A 198 -37.69 -0.43 8.15
N PHE A 199 -37.48 0.89 8.01
CA PHE A 199 -36.50 1.46 7.08
C PHE A 199 -35.07 1.00 7.39
N ALA A 200 -34.69 0.95 8.67
CA ALA A 200 -33.38 0.46 9.10
C ALA A 200 -33.18 -1.02 8.76
N ILE A 201 -34.20 -1.86 8.96
CA ILE A 201 -34.17 -3.29 8.59
C ILE A 201 -34.04 -3.43 7.07
N VAL A 202 -34.85 -2.72 6.28
CA VAL A 202 -34.79 -2.75 4.81
C VAL A 202 -33.42 -2.30 4.32
N THR A 203 -32.89 -1.20 4.87
CA THR A 203 -31.55 -0.70 4.53
C THR A 203 -30.45 -1.70 4.90
N PHE A 204 -30.58 -2.38 6.05
CA PHE A 204 -29.64 -3.42 6.46
C PHE A 204 -29.67 -4.63 5.51
N ILE A 205 -30.85 -5.08 5.11
CA ILE A 205 -31.03 -6.18 4.14
C ILE A 205 -30.45 -5.79 2.78
N LEU A 206 -30.82 -4.62 2.24
CA LEU A 206 -30.29 -4.13 0.96
C LEU A 206 -28.77 -3.93 1.01
N GLY A 207 -28.24 -3.44 2.13
CA GLY A 207 -26.80 -3.33 2.37
C GLY A 207 -26.11 -4.70 2.36
N GLY A 208 -26.70 -5.70 3.01
CA GLY A 208 -26.22 -7.09 2.97
C GLY A 208 -26.21 -7.67 1.56
N ILE A 209 -27.28 -7.46 0.78
CA ILE A 209 -27.37 -7.88 -0.62
C ILE A 209 -26.30 -7.19 -1.47
N ALA A 210 -26.13 -5.87 -1.31
CA ALA A 210 -25.12 -5.11 -2.05
C ALA A 210 -23.69 -5.58 -1.71
N LEU A 211 -23.38 -5.81 -0.43
CA LEU A 211 -22.08 -6.36 -0.01
C LEU A 211 -21.86 -7.77 -0.55
N GLY A 212 -22.89 -8.61 -0.54
CA GLY A 212 -22.86 -9.94 -1.17
C GLY A 212 -22.58 -9.84 -2.67
N GLY A 213 -23.23 -8.92 -3.38
CA GLY A 213 -22.97 -8.63 -4.80
C GLY A 213 -21.54 -8.18 -5.06
N ILE A 214 -21.04 -7.22 -4.26
CA ILE A 214 -19.66 -6.71 -4.34
C ILE A 214 -18.63 -7.83 -4.11
N TYR A 215 -18.90 -8.75 -3.18
CA TYR A 215 -18.07 -9.92 -2.94
C TYR A 215 -18.04 -10.84 -4.18
N GLN A 216 -19.22 -11.17 -4.72
CA GLN A 216 -19.37 -12.05 -5.89
C GLN A 216 -18.77 -11.49 -7.18
N MET A 217 -18.73 -10.17 -7.37
CA MET A 217 -18.12 -9.53 -8.56
C MET A 217 -16.65 -9.92 -8.78
N LYS A 218 -15.92 -10.25 -7.71
CA LYS A 218 -14.50 -10.66 -7.74
C LYS A 218 -14.22 -11.58 -6.55
N LYS A 219 -14.87 -12.75 -6.55
CA LYS A 219 -14.82 -13.73 -5.45
C LYS A 219 -13.38 -14.19 -5.17
N ASP A 220 -12.64 -14.65 -6.18
CA ASP A 220 -11.26 -15.14 -6.02
C ASP A 220 -10.33 -14.10 -5.38
N SER A 221 -10.52 -12.82 -5.72
CA SER A 221 -9.77 -11.72 -5.11
C SER A 221 -10.15 -11.47 -3.65
N ALA A 222 -11.41 -11.73 -3.27
CA ALA A 222 -11.84 -11.61 -1.88
C ALA A 222 -11.33 -12.79 -1.05
N ASP A 223 -11.43 -14.00 -1.57
CA ASP A 223 -10.92 -15.23 -0.93
C ASP A 223 -9.40 -15.17 -0.74
N GLY A 224 -8.67 -14.69 -1.76
CA GLY A 224 -7.24 -14.42 -1.64
C GLY A 224 -6.90 -13.42 -0.54
N ARG A 225 -7.71 -12.37 -0.33
CA ARG A 225 -7.49 -11.42 0.78
C ARG A 225 -7.77 -12.05 2.14
N LEU A 226 -8.84 -12.84 2.27
CA LEU A 226 -9.15 -13.55 3.51
C LEU A 226 -8.02 -14.52 3.89
N PHE A 227 -7.49 -15.27 2.91
CA PHE A 227 -6.33 -16.13 3.11
C PHE A 227 -5.08 -15.33 3.49
N MET A 228 -4.79 -14.21 2.79
CA MET A 228 -3.68 -13.32 3.15
C MET A 228 -3.82 -12.81 4.59
N TRP A 229 -5.02 -12.46 5.05
CA TRP A 229 -5.22 -11.98 6.42
C TRP A 229 -5.03 -13.07 7.46
N LYS A 230 -5.44 -14.31 7.16
CA LYS A 230 -5.18 -15.48 8.02
C LYS A 230 -3.69 -15.68 8.23
N ILE A 231 -2.91 -15.70 7.14
CA ILE A 231 -1.44 -15.85 7.21
C ILE A 231 -0.79 -14.63 7.86
N ALA A 232 -1.25 -13.42 7.56
CA ALA A 232 -0.73 -12.20 8.17
C ALA A 232 -0.97 -12.18 9.69
N ALA A 233 -2.13 -12.66 10.17
CA ALA A 233 -2.40 -12.81 11.60
C ALA A 233 -1.45 -13.83 12.27
N GLN A 234 -1.10 -14.91 11.57
CA GLN A 234 -0.06 -15.84 12.04
C GLN A 234 1.32 -15.17 12.09
N ALA A 235 1.68 -14.37 11.08
CA ALA A 235 2.93 -13.62 11.10
C ALA A 235 3.01 -12.61 12.26
N VAL A 236 1.89 -11.97 12.64
CA VAL A 236 1.85 -11.11 13.85
C VAL A 236 2.18 -11.91 15.12
N SER A 237 1.76 -13.17 15.20
CA SER A 237 1.96 -13.99 16.39
C SER A 237 3.43 -14.36 16.65
N GLU A 238 4.31 -14.30 15.64
CA GLU A 238 5.75 -14.56 15.80
C GLU A 238 6.46 -13.44 16.57
N HIS A 239 6.09 -12.18 16.31
CA HIS A 239 6.72 -11.00 16.93
C HIS A 239 5.69 -9.92 17.34
N PRO A 240 4.75 -10.23 18.26
CA PRO A 240 3.58 -9.38 18.52
C PRO A 240 3.91 -8.03 19.15
N TRP A 241 5.06 -7.90 19.83
CA TRP A 241 5.43 -6.69 20.58
C TRP A 241 6.31 -5.73 19.79
N THR A 242 7.25 -6.24 19.00
CA THR A 242 8.29 -5.44 18.32
C THR A 242 8.12 -5.41 16.80
N GLY A 243 7.43 -6.41 16.23
CA GLY A 243 7.40 -6.64 14.79
C GLY A 243 8.77 -7.00 14.20
N CYS A 244 8.84 -7.06 12.87
CA CYS A 244 10.03 -7.42 12.09
C CYS A 244 10.62 -6.27 11.24
N GLY A 245 10.03 -5.08 11.31
CA GLY A 245 10.35 -3.92 10.48
C GLY A 245 9.54 -3.84 9.17
N TRP A 246 9.29 -2.61 8.69
CA TRP A 246 8.40 -2.33 7.55
C TRP A 246 8.78 -3.04 6.25
N ASN A 247 10.07 -3.02 5.89
CA ASN A 247 10.55 -3.66 4.67
C ASN A 247 10.58 -5.20 4.76
N SER A 248 10.48 -5.76 5.97
CA SER A 248 10.53 -7.20 6.23
C SER A 248 9.15 -7.84 6.26
N VAL A 249 8.06 -7.06 6.16
CA VAL A 249 6.68 -7.59 6.16
C VAL A 249 6.47 -8.69 5.10
N PRO A 250 6.95 -8.55 3.84
CA PRO A 250 6.79 -9.63 2.85
C PRO A 250 7.54 -10.91 3.24
N ALA A 251 8.70 -10.78 3.88
CA ALA A 251 9.51 -11.90 4.35
C ALA A 251 8.81 -12.64 5.51
N ALA A 252 8.32 -11.91 6.50
CA ALA A 252 7.57 -12.47 7.63
C ALA A 252 6.27 -13.14 7.17
N TYR A 253 5.51 -12.49 6.28
CA TYR A 253 4.33 -13.09 5.66
C TYR A 253 4.68 -14.39 4.94
N GLY A 254 5.72 -14.37 4.11
CA GLY A 254 6.16 -15.56 3.40
C GLY A 254 6.56 -16.68 4.36
N GLN A 255 7.26 -16.37 5.46
CA GLN A 255 7.69 -17.40 6.41
C GLN A 255 6.49 -18.04 7.11
N ALA A 256 5.53 -17.22 7.53
CA ALA A 256 4.26 -17.72 8.07
C ALA A 256 3.51 -18.59 7.05
N GLN A 257 3.48 -18.19 5.77
CA GLN A 257 2.86 -18.98 4.70
C GLN A 257 3.56 -20.33 4.50
N GLU A 258 4.90 -20.35 4.51
CA GLU A 258 5.69 -21.57 4.44
C GLU A 258 5.38 -22.51 5.60
N ASN A 259 5.37 -21.99 6.83
CA ASN A 259 5.05 -22.76 8.03
C ASN A 259 3.61 -23.33 7.95
N TYR A 260 2.65 -22.54 7.45
CA TYR A 260 1.26 -22.96 7.29
C TYR A 260 1.10 -24.14 6.34
N PHE A 261 1.70 -24.07 5.15
CA PHE A 261 1.61 -25.15 4.16
C PHE A 261 2.47 -26.36 4.53
N ALA A 262 3.60 -26.17 5.21
CA ALA A 262 4.42 -27.26 5.74
C ALA A 262 3.66 -28.12 6.76
N ALA A 263 2.69 -27.53 7.49
CA ALA A 263 1.86 -28.25 8.44
C ALA A 263 0.79 -29.18 7.78
N GLY A 264 0.57 -29.07 6.47
CA GLY A 264 -0.32 -29.95 5.70
C GLY A 264 -1.83 -29.73 5.87
N ASN A 265 -2.28 -28.91 6.83
CA ASN A 265 -3.69 -28.69 7.15
C ASN A 265 -4.32 -27.52 6.37
N TYR A 266 -4.25 -27.56 5.04
CA TYR A 266 -4.79 -26.51 4.16
C TYR A 266 -5.78 -27.06 3.14
N THR A 267 -6.67 -26.17 2.67
CA THR A 267 -7.67 -26.53 1.65
C THR A 267 -7.14 -26.29 0.24
N ALA A 268 -7.71 -26.97 -0.76
CA ALA A 268 -7.38 -26.74 -2.17
C ALA A 268 -7.65 -25.28 -2.61
N THR A 269 -8.67 -24.63 -2.04
CA THR A 269 -8.96 -23.22 -2.30
C THR A 269 -7.86 -22.30 -1.77
N GLU A 270 -7.34 -22.56 -0.56
CA GLU A 270 -6.23 -21.79 0.02
C GLU A 270 -4.96 -21.93 -0.81
N GLU A 271 -4.64 -23.14 -1.27
CA GLU A 271 -3.52 -23.37 -2.19
C GLU A 271 -3.68 -22.56 -3.50
N LEU A 272 -4.88 -22.54 -4.09
CA LEU A 272 -5.16 -21.84 -5.35
C LEU A 272 -5.00 -20.31 -5.23
N VAL A 273 -5.48 -19.74 -4.12
CA VAL A 273 -5.48 -18.28 -3.91
C VAL A 273 -4.16 -17.76 -3.35
N ALA A 274 -3.31 -18.64 -2.79
CA ALA A 274 -2.00 -18.27 -2.26
C ALA A 274 -1.12 -17.52 -3.27
N GLY A 275 -0.24 -16.67 -2.73
CA GLY A 275 0.67 -15.84 -3.51
C GLY A 275 1.85 -15.36 -2.68
N ALA A 276 2.71 -14.55 -3.30
CA ALA A 276 3.83 -13.89 -2.62
C ALA A 276 3.67 -12.36 -2.77
N PRO A 277 2.72 -11.75 -2.04
CA PRO A 277 2.41 -10.34 -2.20
C PRO A 277 3.47 -9.44 -1.55
N GLU A 278 3.69 -8.24 -2.12
CA GLU A 278 4.52 -7.20 -1.50
C GLU A 278 3.81 -6.54 -0.29
N TYR A 279 2.47 -6.65 -0.21
CA TYR A 279 1.65 -6.09 0.88
C TYR A 279 0.50 -7.03 1.23
N VAL A 280 0.09 -7.07 2.49
CA VAL A 280 -0.96 -8.01 2.96
C VAL A 280 -2.39 -7.53 2.73
N PHE A 281 -2.59 -6.39 2.05
CA PHE A 281 -3.89 -5.77 1.76
C PHE A 281 -4.77 -5.59 3.02
N ASN A 282 -4.14 -5.29 4.15
CA ASN A 282 -4.76 -4.86 5.39
C ASN A 282 -3.70 -4.10 6.19
N GLU A 283 -3.85 -2.79 6.24
CA GLU A 283 -2.84 -1.90 6.82
C GLU A 283 -2.65 -2.14 8.33
N TYR A 284 -3.70 -2.58 9.02
CA TYR A 284 -3.64 -2.85 10.46
C TYR A 284 -2.76 -4.06 10.74
N LEU A 285 -2.97 -5.15 10.00
CA LEU A 285 -2.11 -6.33 10.07
C LEU A 285 -0.68 -6.00 9.60
N GLN A 286 -0.53 -5.18 8.56
CA GLN A 286 0.77 -4.74 8.07
C GLN A 286 1.56 -3.97 9.14
N VAL A 287 0.93 -3.01 9.82
CA VAL A 287 1.54 -2.27 10.94
C VAL A 287 1.87 -3.20 12.11
N ALA A 288 0.99 -4.15 12.43
CA ALA A 288 1.25 -5.12 13.50
C ALA A 288 2.44 -6.04 13.19
N ILE A 289 2.58 -6.52 11.94
CA ILE A 289 3.75 -7.30 11.52
C ILE A 289 5.02 -6.43 11.57
N ALA A 290 4.94 -5.19 11.08
CA ALA A 290 6.10 -4.32 10.97
C ALA A 290 6.63 -3.84 12.33
N TRP A 291 5.75 -3.45 13.24
CA TRP A 291 6.13 -2.74 14.48
C TRP A 291 5.43 -3.24 15.74
N GLY A 292 4.63 -4.30 15.64
CA GLY A 292 3.91 -4.88 16.77
C GLY A 292 2.55 -4.24 17.06
N ILE A 293 1.76 -4.97 17.85
CA ILE A 293 0.44 -4.60 18.34
C ILE A 293 0.46 -3.28 19.14
N PRO A 294 1.46 -2.96 20.00
CA PRO A 294 1.48 -1.69 20.71
C PRO A 294 1.47 -0.47 19.79
N VAL A 295 2.24 -0.50 18.70
CA VAL A 295 2.30 0.59 17.72
C VAL A 295 0.98 0.70 16.96
N LEU A 296 0.36 -0.43 16.59
CA LEU A 296 -0.99 -0.43 16.02
C LEU A 296 -2.00 0.24 16.97
N CYS A 297 -2.01 -0.12 18.25
CA CYS A 297 -2.90 0.47 19.24
C CYS A 297 -2.71 1.99 19.37
N ILE A 298 -1.45 2.46 19.42
CA ILE A 298 -1.15 3.90 19.44
C ILE A 298 -1.68 4.59 18.17
N GLY A 299 -1.46 3.99 17.01
CA GLY A 299 -1.97 4.51 15.73
C GLY A 299 -3.49 4.64 15.71
N LEU A 300 -4.19 3.61 16.19
CA LEU A 300 -5.65 3.61 16.31
C LEU A 300 -6.16 4.64 17.33
N LEU A 301 -5.46 4.84 18.44
CA LEU A 301 -5.78 5.88 19.43
C LEU A 301 -5.60 7.28 18.84
N ILE A 302 -4.54 7.53 18.07
CA ILE A 302 -4.32 8.82 17.39
C ILE A 302 -5.43 9.06 16.35
N LEU A 303 -5.73 8.07 15.52
CA LEU A 303 -6.76 8.16 14.49
C LEU A 303 -8.14 8.40 15.10
N GLY A 304 -8.57 7.52 16.02
CA GLY A 304 -9.85 7.60 16.70
C GLY A 304 -10.00 8.84 17.58
N GLY A 305 -8.94 9.21 18.31
CA GLY A 305 -8.89 10.43 19.12
C GLY A 305 -9.02 11.69 18.27
N SER A 306 -8.31 11.76 17.13
CA SER A 306 -8.42 12.88 16.19
C SER A 306 -9.81 12.99 15.58
N MET A 307 -10.41 11.87 15.18
CA MET A 307 -11.79 11.82 14.69
C MET A 307 -12.80 12.26 15.76
N TYR A 308 -12.62 11.81 16.99
CA TYR A 308 -13.48 12.21 18.11
C TYR A 308 -13.40 13.72 18.38
N ILE A 309 -12.19 14.27 18.45
CA ILE A 309 -11.97 15.71 18.61
C ILE A 309 -12.60 16.48 17.45
N GLY A 310 -12.29 16.11 16.21
CA GLY A 310 -12.83 16.76 15.01
C GLY A 310 -14.36 16.72 14.98
N HIS A 311 -14.97 15.61 15.38
CA HIS A 311 -16.42 15.46 15.49
C HIS A 311 -17.02 16.41 16.52
N LYS A 312 -16.42 16.53 17.71
CA LYS A 312 -16.85 17.49 18.74
C LYS A 312 -16.70 18.94 18.28
N GLN A 313 -15.74 19.22 17.41
CA GLN A 313 -15.49 20.54 16.83
C GLN A 313 -16.32 20.83 15.57
N GLY A 314 -17.21 19.92 15.15
CA GLY A 314 -18.07 20.09 13.98
C GLY A 314 -17.35 19.99 12.62
N ILE A 315 -16.15 19.42 12.59
CA ILE A 315 -15.31 19.29 11.38
C ILE A 315 -15.63 17.97 10.67
N TYR A 316 -16.89 17.78 10.27
CA TYR A 316 -17.38 16.49 9.80
C TYR A 316 -16.77 16.04 8.46
N GLY A 317 -16.40 16.97 7.58
CA GLY A 317 -15.74 16.63 6.31
C GLY A 317 -14.40 15.90 6.50
N LEU A 318 -13.49 16.44 7.33
CA LEU A 318 -12.21 15.79 7.63
C LEU A 318 -12.37 14.53 8.48
N CYS A 319 -13.37 14.47 9.36
CA CYS A 319 -13.70 13.23 10.07
C CYS A 319 -14.17 12.13 9.10
N GLY A 320 -14.99 12.51 8.10
CA GLY A 320 -15.40 11.62 7.01
C GLY A 320 -14.21 11.16 6.16
N ALA A 321 -13.24 12.03 5.90
CA ALA A 321 -12.00 11.66 5.21
C ALA A 321 -11.17 10.64 5.99
N LEU A 322 -10.95 10.86 7.29
CA LEU A 322 -10.27 9.90 8.17
C LEU A 322 -11.02 8.57 8.27
N LEU A 323 -12.36 8.60 8.34
CA LEU A 323 -13.20 7.40 8.33
C LEU A 323 -13.06 6.64 6.99
N SER A 324 -13.12 7.35 5.86
CA SER A 324 -12.92 6.76 4.54
C SER A 324 -11.54 6.10 4.44
N LEU A 325 -10.49 6.79 4.90
CA LEU A 325 -9.13 6.22 4.92
C LEU A 325 -9.05 4.96 5.79
N ALA A 326 -9.66 4.96 6.97
CA ALA A 326 -9.71 3.80 7.86
C ALA A 326 -10.39 2.60 7.19
N VAL A 327 -11.57 2.81 6.60
CA VAL A 327 -12.32 1.76 5.90
C VAL A 327 -11.53 1.24 4.70
N PHE A 328 -10.90 2.13 3.93
CA PHE A 328 -10.06 1.75 2.80
C PHE A 328 -8.85 0.91 3.23
N ALA A 329 -8.18 1.32 4.33
CA ALA A 329 -7.00 0.65 4.89
C ALA A 329 -7.26 -0.79 5.35
N PHE A 330 -8.51 -1.13 5.69
CA PHE A 330 -8.87 -2.49 6.10
C PHE A 330 -8.66 -3.54 5.00
N SER A 331 -8.79 -3.14 3.73
CA SER A 331 -8.69 -4.06 2.59
C SER A 331 -7.79 -3.55 1.45
N SER A 332 -6.89 -2.61 1.79
CA SER A 332 -5.94 -1.96 0.90
C SER A 332 -4.65 -1.63 1.66
N TYR A 333 -3.76 -0.87 1.05
CA TYR A 333 -2.40 -0.60 1.53
C TYR A 333 -2.02 0.90 1.39
N PRO A 334 -2.86 1.85 1.87
CA PRO A 334 -2.63 3.28 1.67
C PRO A 334 -1.30 3.79 2.26
N LEU A 335 -0.77 3.24 3.36
CA LEU A 335 0.46 3.80 3.97
C LEU A 335 1.73 3.50 3.17
N GLN A 336 1.64 2.66 2.13
CA GLN A 336 2.73 2.48 1.17
C GLN A 336 2.91 3.69 0.25
N PHE A 337 1.89 4.53 0.13
CA PHE A 337 1.88 5.70 -0.73
C PHE A 337 2.10 6.98 0.09
N PRO A 338 3.15 7.76 -0.20
CA PRO A 338 3.45 8.96 0.59
C PRO A 338 2.31 10.01 0.52
N ALA A 339 1.53 10.05 -0.56
CA ALA A 339 0.35 10.92 -0.67
C ALA A 339 -0.70 10.67 0.43
N PHE A 340 -0.96 9.40 0.78
CA PHE A 340 -1.87 9.06 1.87
C PHE A 340 -1.26 9.32 3.24
N VAL A 341 0.06 9.12 3.41
CA VAL A 341 0.76 9.43 4.65
C VAL A 341 0.71 10.93 4.94
N SER A 342 1.01 11.78 3.96
CA SER A 342 0.82 13.23 4.07
C SER A 342 -0.63 13.60 4.40
N ALA A 343 -1.59 13.00 3.71
CA ALA A 343 -3.01 13.26 3.93
C ALA A 343 -3.48 12.89 5.34
N LEU A 344 -3.01 11.75 5.87
CA LEU A 344 -3.27 11.31 7.23
C LEU A 344 -2.69 12.30 8.25
N ILE A 345 -1.41 12.65 8.12
CA ILE A 345 -0.71 13.56 9.05
C ILE A 345 -1.43 14.91 9.11
N ILE A 346 -1.71 15.53 7.94
CA ILE A 346 -2.33 16.85 7.92
C ILE A 346 -3.78 16.83 8.39
N SER A 347 -4.53 15.75 8.14
CA SER A 347 -5.91 15.59 8.62
C SER A 347 -5.97 15.39 10.13
N VAL A 348 -5.05 14.59 10.69
CA VAL A 348 -4.89 14.42 12.15
C VAL A 348 -4.57 15.76 12.81
N LEU A 349 -3.63 16.53 12.25
CA LEU A 349 -3.29 17.85 12.75
C LEU A 349 -4.50 18.80 12.67
N ALA A 350 -5.19 18.86 11.53
CA ALA A 350 -6.32 19.75 11.31
C ALA A 350 -7.51 19.46 12.24
N CYS A 351 -7.77 18.19 12.55
CA CYS A 351 -8.80 17.80 13.51
C CYS A 351 -8.41 18.15 14.96
N SER A 352 -7.12 18.01 15.30
CA SER A 352 -6.66 18.10 16.70
C SER A 352 -6.19 19.49 17.13
N ILE A 353 -5.75 20.36 16.19
CA ILE A 353 -5.09 21.63 16.54
C ILE A 353 -5.97 22.57 17.37
N ARG A 354 -7.31 22.52 17.19
CA ARG A 354 -8.25 23.41 17.87
C ARG A 354 -8.27 23.23 19.38
N VAL A 355 -8.03 22.02 19.88
CA VAL A 355 -8.03 21.73 21.32
C VAL A 355 -6.66 21.90 21.96
N LEU A 356 -5.61 22.13 21.17
CA LEU A 356 -4.28 22.37 21.70
C LEU A 356 -4.21 23.76 22.38
N PRO A 357 -3.65 23.86 23.60
CA PRO A 357 -3.54 25.11 24.34
C PRO A 357 -2.36 25.97 23.84
N LEU A 358 -2.27 26.20 22.51
CA LEU A 358 -1.17 26.93 21.85
C LEU A 358 -1.07 28.41 22.27
N GLU A 359 -2.09 28.95 22.92
CA GLU A 359 -2.04 30.29 23.52
C GLU A 359 -1.10 30.33 24.72
N LYS A 360 -0.96 29.22 25.45
CA LYS A 360 0.02 29.10 26.55
C LYS A 360 1.43 29.00 25.98
N VAL A 361 2.32 29.90 26.38
CA VAL A 361 3.68 30.05 25.81
C VAL A 361 4.47 28.74 25.85
N TRP A 362 4.48 28.04 26.99
CA TRP A 362 5.21 26.76 27.12
C TRP A 362 4.70 25.67 26.16
N PHE A 363 3.38 25.52 26.01
CA PHE A 363 2.80 24.57 25.05
C PHE A 363 3.08 24.97 23.61
N ARG A 364 3.07 26.27 23.32
CA ARG A 364 3.43 26.80 21.99
C ARG A 364 4.87 26.48 21.65
N LEU A 365 5.80 26.79 22.55
CA LEU A 365 7.22 26.50 22.38
C LEU A 365 7.46 25.00 22.20
N LEU A 366 6.86 24.16 23.05
CA LEU A 366 6.96 22.71 22.92
C LEU A 366 6.48 22.23 21.54
N PHE A 367 5.31 22.68 21.10
CA PHE A 367 4.76 22.29 19.79
C PHE A 367 5.62 22.78 18.62
N THR A 368 6.12 24.02 18.68
CA THR A 368 7.07 24.56 17.70
C THR A 368 8.35 23.72 17.66
N ILE A 369 8.91 23.35 18.80
CA ILE A 369 10.11 22.49 18.88
C ILE A 369 9.83 21.11 18.27
N LEU A 370 8.69 20.50 18.57
CA LEU A 370 8.29 19.21 17.99
C LEU A 370 8.19 19.29 16.45
N LEU A 371 7.66 20.39 15.90
CA LEU A 371 7.62 20.61 14.45
C LEU A 371 9.02 20.81 13.85
N LEU A 372 9.94 21.48 14.55
CA LEU A 372 11.33 21.63 14.11
C LEU A 372 12.09 20.30 14.16
N ILE A 373 11.86 19.47 15.18
CA ILE A 373 12.38 18.10 15.25
C ILE A 373 11.81 17.27 14.08
N GLY A 374 10.51 17.38 13.81
CA GLY A 374 9.87 16.74 12.67
C GLY A 374 10.47 17.20 11.32
N SER A 375 10.75 18.50 11.19
CA SER A 375 11.43 19.07 10.02
C SER A 375 12.84 18.49 9.85
N TYR A 376 13.63 18.44 10.91
CA TYR A 376 14.97 17.83 10.89
C TYR A 376 14.91 16.32 10.55
N GLY A 377 13.95 15.59 11.11
CA GLY A 377 13.70 14.19 10.77
C GLY A 377 13.37 13.99 9.28
N CYS A 378 12.52 14.87 8.72
CA CYS A 378 12.25 14.89 7.28
C CYS A 378 13.51 15.19 6.46
N PHE A 379 14.37 16.10 6.92
CA PHE A 379 15.64 16.41 6.24
C PHE A 379 16.59 15.21 6.21
N CYS A 380 16.76 14.51 7.34
CA CYS A 380 17.55 13.27 7.38
C CYS A 380 17.00 12.21 6.43
N LYS A 381 15.67 12.04 6.40
CA LYS A 381 15.01 11.08 5.50
C LYS A 381 15.08 11.49 4.03
N TYR A 382 14.99 12.78 3.72
CA TYR A 382 15.21 13.33 2.39
C TYR A 382 16.62 12.99 1.90
N GLN A 383 17.66 13.23 2.71
CA GLN A 383 19.03 12.87 2.34
C GLN A 383 19.20 11.38 2.08
N GLN A 384 18.65 10.54 2.97
CA GLN A 384 18.67 9.08 2.81
C GLN A 384 17.99 8.67 1.49
N LYS A 385 16.78 9.16 1.23
CA LYS A 385 16.01 8.82 0.03
C LYS A 385 16.62 9.40 -1.24
N SER A 386 17.31 10.54 -1.17
CA SER A 386 18.04 11.09 -2.33
C SER A 386 19.12 10.13 -2.83
N LYS A 387 19.85 9.48 -1.91
CA LYS A 387 20.82 8.43 -2.28
C LYS A 387 20.14 7.21 -2.89
N THR A 388 19.02 6.76 -2.31
CA THR A 388 18.23 5.65 -2.86
C THR A 388 17.67 5.98 -4.25
N VAL A 389 17.19 7.20 -4.48
CA VAL A 389 16.69 7.62 -5.81
C VAL A 389 17.81 7.58 -6.85
N GLU A 390 19.02 8.05 -6.52
CA GLU A 390 20.14 7.99 -7.44
C GLU A 390 20.56 6.55 -7.73
N ALA A 391 20.61 5.70 -6.70
CA ALA A 391 20.85 4.26 -6.86
C ALA A 391 19.77 3.60 -7.73
N CYS A 392 18.49 3.95 -7.56
CA CYS A 392 17.40 3.45 -8.41
C CYS A 392 17.56 3.90 -9.87
N LYS A 393 18.02 5.12 -10.14
CA LYS A 393 18.29 5.60 -11.51
C LYS A 393 19.43 4.81 -12.14
N GLN A 394 20.51 4.58 -11.40
CA GLN A 394 21.64 3.78 -11.86
C GLN A 394 21.22 2.32 -12.11
N TRP A 395 20.41 1.73 -11.21
CA TRP A 395 19.82 0.40 -11.42
C TRP A 395 18.98 0.36 -12.70
N THR A 396 18.09 1.33 -12.89
CA THR A 396 17.22 1.41 -14.07
C THR A 396 18.03 1.49 -15.36
N LYS A 397 19.09 2.30 -15.39
CA LYS A 397 20.00 2.41 -16.54
C LYS A 397 20.75 1.10 -16.82
N SER A 398 21.29 0.45 -15.79
CA SER A 398 22.08 -0.79 -15.92
C SER A 398 21.23 -2.05 -16.12
N ARG A 399 19.91 -1.98 -15.88
CA ARG A 399 18.98 -3.12 -16.05
C ARG A 399 18.95 -3.68 -17.47
N MET A 400 19.30 -2.88 -18.48
CA MET A 400 19.42 -3.36 -19.85
C MET A 400 20.46 -4.48 -19.99
N PHE A 401 21.57 -4.42 -19.24
CA PHE A 401 22.59 -5.47 -19.25
C PHE A 401 22.05 -6.80 -18.71
N TYR A 402 21.26 -6.74 -17.64
CA TYR A 402 20.61 -7.92 -17.09
C TYR A 402 19.62 -8.54 -18.09
N HIS A 403 18.80 -7.72 -18.73
CA HIS A 403 17.80 -8.20 -19.71
C HIS A 403 18.42 -8.70 -21.02
N SER A 404 19.58 -8.17 -21.44
CA SER A 404 20.29 -8.65 -22.63
C SER A 404 21.16 -9.88 -22.37
N GLY A 405 21.31 -10.32 -21.12
CA GLY A 405 22.18 -11.43 -20.72
C GLY A 405 23.64 -11.05 -20.48
N ALA A 406 23.98 -9.77 -20.54
CA ALA A 406 25.30 -9.21 -20.18
C ALA A 406 25.48 -9.16 -18.65
N TYR A 407 25.43 -10.33 -18.00
CA TYR A 407 25.37 -10.43 -16.54
C TYR A 407 26.62 -9.90 -15.83
N GLN A 408 27.80 -9.98 -16.45
CA GLN A 408 29.05 -9.48 -15.87
C GLN A 408 28.98 -7.96 -15.67
N GLN A 409 28.57 -7.22 -16.71
CA GLN A 409 28.39 -5.76 -16.65
C GLN A 409 27.27 -5.37 -15.68
N ALA A 410 26.19 -6.17 -15.61
CA ALA A 410 25.12 -5.96 -14.64
C ALA A 410 25.63 -6.08 -13.20
N VAL A 411 26.40 -7.13 -12.89
CA VAL A 411 26.98 -7.38 -11.56
C VAL A 411 27.94 -6.27 -11.14
N GLU A 412 28.82 -5.82 -12.03
CA GLU A 412 29.73 -4.70 -11.78
C GLU A 412 28.96 -3.42 -11.43
N SER A 413 27.94 -3.08 -12.23
CA SER A 413 27.08 -1.92 -11.98
C SER A 413 26.29 -2.04 -10.67
N TYR A 414 25.83 -3.25 -10.32
CA TYR A 414 25.02 -3.49 -9.12
C TYR A 414 25.86 -3.47 -7.84
N ALA A 415 27.12 -3.89 -7.90
CA ALA A 415 28.02 -3.87 -6.75
C ALA A 415 28.20 -2.45 -6.18
N GLU A 416 28.25 -1.43 -7.04
CA GLU A 416 28.41 -0.03 -6.65
C GLU A 416 27.24 0.52 -5.82
N ILE A 417 26.02 0.06 -6.12
CA ILE A 417 24.78 0.59 -5.53
C ILE A 417 24.14 -0.35 -4.50
N GLN A 418 24.76 -1.50 -4.24
CA GLN A 418 24.19 -2.54 -3.39
C GLN A 418 23.83 -2.01 -1.99
N LYS A 419 24.66 -1.14 -1.42
CA LYS A 419 24.49 -0.63 -0.05
C LYS A 419 23.19 0.17 0.10
N GLU A 420 22.87 1.01 -0.88
CA GLU A 420 21.69 1.87 -0.91
C GLU A 420 20.43 1.08 -1.30
N MET A 421 20.60 -0.06 -1.99
CA MET A 421 19.51 -0.87 -2.54
C MET A 421 19.16 -2.12 -1.73
N LYS A 422 19.80 -2.38 -0.57
CA LYS A 422 19.54 -3.57 0.28
C LYS A 422 18.06 -3.77 0.65
N GLY A 423 17.29 -2.68 0.77
CA GLY A 423 15.86 -2.73 1.09
C GLY A 423 14.94 -2.97 -0.11
N ASN A 424 15.47 -3.08 -1.33
CA ASN A 424 14.71 -3.30 -2.55
C ASN A 424 14.79 -4.78 -2.95
N ALA A 425 13.70 -5.52 -2.72
CA ALA A 425 13.61 -6.95 -3.00
C ALA A 425 13.90 -7.30 -4.47
N ARG A 426 13.40 -6.49 -5.42
CA ARG A 426 13.57 -6.74 -6.86
C ARG A 426 15.02 -6.60 -7.29
N PHE A 427 15.68 -5.53 -6.85
CA PHE A 427 17.10 -5.33 -7.08
C PHE A 427 17.94 -6.48 -6.49
N MET A 428 17.67 -6.84 -5.22
CA MET A 428 18.43 -7.89 -4.54
C MET A 428 18.27 -9.26 -5.22
N PHE A 429 17.07 -9.58 -5.71
CA PHE A 429 16.84 -10.76 -6.52
C PHE A 429 17.58 -10.71 -7.86
N GLU A 430 17.48 -9.62 -8.62
CA GLU A 430 18.17 -9.48 -9.91
C GLU A 430 19.69 -9.61 -9.75
N TYR A 431 20.26 -8.99 -8.71
CA TYR A 431 21.68 -9.06 -8.45
C TYR A 431 22.14 -10.47 -8.08
N GLY A 432 21.44 -11.11 -7.14
CA GLY A 432 21.72 -12.49 -6.77
C GLY A 432 21.55 -13.46 -7.95
N HIS A 433 20.53 -13.26 -8.77
CA HIS A 433 20.29 -14.08 -9.96
C HIS A 433 21.33 -13.85 -11.06
N ALA A 434 21.80 -12.63 -11.28
CA ALA A 434 22.91 -12.36 -12.21
C ALA A 434 24.19 -13.07 -11.78
N LEU A 435 24.50 -13.09 -10.47
CA LEU A 435 25.64 -13.85 -9.92
C LEU A 435 25.47 -15.37 -10.12
N HIS A 436 24.26 -15.90 -9.96
CA HIS A 436 23.94 -17.30 -10.29
C HIS A 436 24.22 -17.59 -11.77
N LYS A 437 23.81 -16.70 -12.67
CA LYS A 437 24.06 -16.84 -14.12
C LYS A 437 25.52 -16.77 -14.52
N LEU A 438 26.38 -16.21 -13.67
CA LEU A 438 27.84 -16.18 -13.84
C LEU A 438 28.54 -17.35 -13.15
N HIS A 439 27.82 -18.37 -12.67
CA HIS A 439 28.40 -19.51 -11.96
C HIS A 439 29.21 -19.09 -10.72
N LYS A 440 28.70 -18.11 -9.95
CA LYS A 440 29.25 -17.65 -8.67
C LYS A 440 28.29 -17.95 -7.50
N PRO A 441 28.02 -19.24 -7.21
CA PRO A 441 26.94 -19.65 -6.32
C PRO A 441 27.08 -19.16 -4.88
N GLU A 442 28.28 -19.06 -4.33
CA GLU A 442 28.52 -18.64 -2.94
C GLU A 442 28.14 -17.16 -2.73
N ILE A 443 28.60 -16.29 -3.65
CA ILE A 443 28.30 -14.85 -3.61
C ILE A 443 26.82 -14.63 -3.90
N SER A 444 26.26 -15.37 -4.87
CA SER A 444 24.83 -15.37 -5.16
C SER A 444 24.00 -15.71 -3.92
N ASN A 445 24.34 -16.79 -3.21
CA ASN A 445 23.64 -17.20 -1.99
C ASN A 445 23.74 -16.16 -0.88
N LYS A 446 24.88 -15.49 -0.72
CA LYS A 446 25.01 -14.37 0.24
C LYS A 446 24.04 -13.23 -0.08
N VAL A 447 23.94 -12.83 -1.34
CA VAL A 447 23.02 -11.76 -1.78
C VAL A 447 21.55 -12.19 -1.66
N LEU A 448 21.21 -13.42 -2.08
CA LEU A 448 19.84 -13.93 -2.05
C LEU A 448 19.33 -14.17 -0.62
N LYS A 449 20.19 -14.58 0.31
CA LYS A 449 19.84 -14.69 1.73
C LYS A 449 19.53 -13.32 2.36
N GLU A 450 20.18 -12.24 1.90
CA GLU A 450 19.78 -10.88 2.28
C GLU A 450 18.44 -10.48 1.61
N ALA A 451 18.19 -10.91 0.36
CA ALA A 451 16.92 -10.68 -0.32
C ALA A 451 15.73 -11.33 0.41
N LEU A 452 15.92 -12.52 1.00
CA LEU A 452 14.91 -13.22 1.81
C LEU A 452 14.49 -12.44 3.07
N LYS A 453 15.28 -11.47 3.53
CA LYS A 453 14.91 -10.64 4.69
C LYS A 453 13.85 -9.59 4.34
N VAL A 454 13.65 -9.30 3.04
CA VAL A 454 12.73 -8.26 2.55
C VAL A 454 11.75 -8.77 1.49
N SER A 455 11.73 -10.07 1.21
CA SER A 455 10.89 -10.69 0.18
C SER A 455 10.33 -12.03 0.63
N GLY A 456 9.08 -12.28 0.25
CA GLY A 456 8.41 -13.58 0.39
C GLY A 456 8.45 -14.43 -0.88
N ASP A 457 9.15 -14.01 -1.94
CA ASP A 457 9.14 -14.68 -3.25
C ASP A 457 9.84 -16.06 -3.22
N PRO A 458 9.14 -17.17 -3.51
CA PRO A 458 9.75 -18.50 -3.57
C PRO A 458 10.83 -18.63 -4.65
N MET A 459 10.88 -17.75 -5.65
CA MET A 459 11.92 -17.79 -6.67
C MET A 459 13.32 -17.56 -6.09
N ILE A 460 13.44 -16.78 -5.01
CA ILE A 460 14.72 -16.58 -4.31
C ILE A 460 15.20 -17.92 -3.72
N LEU A 461 14.29 -18.67 -3.08
CA LEU A 461 14.58 -20.00 -2.52
C LEU A 461 15.01 -20.98 -3.63
N ASN A 462 14.32 -20.96 -4.78
CA ASN A 462 14.67 -21.78 -5.93
C ASN A 462 16.08 -21.49 -6.45
N ILE A 463 16.48 -20.22 -6.56
CA ILE A 463 17.85 -19.91 -7.03
C ILE A 463 18.90 -20.33 -6.01
N ILE A 464 18.64 -20.16 -4.70
CA ILE A 464 19.54 -20.66 -3.66
C ILE A 464 19.69 -22.19 -3.76
N GLY A 465 18.58 -22.94 -3.91
CA GLY A 465 18.63 -24.39 -4.07
C GLY A 465 19.42 -24.82 -5.32
N LYS A 466 19.27 -24.10 -6.44
CA LYS A 466 20.07 -24.36 -7.66
C LYS A 466 21.56 -24.11 -7.46
N ASN A 467 21.92 -23.05 -6.74
CA ASN A 467 23.32 -22.76 -6.40
C ASN A 467 23.90 -23.86 -5.50
N GLU A 468 23.16 -24.34 -4.51
CA GLU A 468 23.59 -25.44 -3.63
C GLU A 468 23.72 -26.76 -4.42
N GLN A 469 22.82 -27.03 -5.36
CA GLN A 469 22.92 -28.18 -6.27
C GLN A 469 24.17 -28.10 -7.16
N GLU A 470 24.49 -26.91 -7.70
CA GLU A 470 25.70 -26.68 -8.50
C GLU A 470 26.98 -26.91 -7.68
N MET A 471 26.96 -26.55 -6.40
CA MET A 471 28.04 -26.85 -5.44
C MET A 471 28.03 -28.31 -4.93
N LYS A 472 27.11 -29.16 -5.41
CA LYS A 472 26.91 -30.56 -4.99
C LYS A 472 26.49 -30.74 -3.53
N HIS A 473 25.96 -29.69 -2.89
CA HIS A 473 25.34 -29.78 -1.57
C HIS A 473 23.88 -30.21 -1.70
N TYR A 474 23.66 -31.47 -2.08
CA TYR A 474 22.35 -31.95 -2.50
C TYR A 474 21.29 -31.89 -1.39
N ASP A 475 21.63 -32.23 -0.14
CA ASP A 475 20.70 -32.11 1.00
C ASP A 475 20.27 -30.65 1.24
N SER A 476 21.22 -29.72 1.08
CA SER A 476 20.95 -28.27 1.17
C SER A 476 20.03 -27.83 0.03
N ALA A 477 20.28 -28.30 -1.20
CA ALA A 477 19.42 -28.01 -2.34
C ALA A 477 17.99 -28.52 -2.13
N GLU A 478 17.83 -29.76 -1.67
CA GLU A 478 16.53 -30.36 -1.33
C GLU A 478 15.80 -29.49 -0.30
N TYR A 479 16.49 -29.10 0.77
CA TYR A 479 15.94 -28.22 1.81
C TYR A 479 15.39 -26.91 1.21
N TRP A 480 16.15 -26.22 0.37
CA TRP A 480 15.71 -24.95 -0.22
C TRP A 480 14.54 -25.11 -1.20
N PHE A 481 14.54 -26.17 -2.01
CA PHE A 481 13.42 -26.45 -2.91
C PHE A 481 12.15 -26.85 -2.15
N MET A 482 12.26 -27.66 -1.10
CA MET A 482 11.13 -28.01 -0.23
C MET A 482 10.54 -26.78 0.46
N ARG A 483 11.40 -25.84 0.91
CA ARG A 483 10.92 -24.54 1.38
C ARG A 483 10.16 -23.77 0.32
N ALA A 484 10.63 -23.76 -0.93
CA ALA A 484 9.92 -23.11 -2.03
C ALA A 484 8.56 -23.77 -2.33
N VAL A 485 8.47 -25.10 -2.22
CA VAL A 485 7.21 -25.87 -2.29
C VAL A 485 6.25 -25.43 -1.17
N HIS A 486 6.70 -25.45 0.08
CA HIS A 486 5.88 -25.03 1.21
C HIS A 486 5.53 -23.54 1.16
N ARG A 487 6.42 -22.69 0.66
CA ARG A 487 6.13 -21.25 0.49
C ARG A 487 4.98 -21.01 -0.47
N LEU A 488 4.88 -21.78 -1.55
CA LEU A 488 3.81 -21.61 -2.54
C LEU A 488 3.52 -22.93 -3.30
N PRO A 489 2.71 -23.83 -2.72
CA PRO A 489 2.53 -25.20 -3.23
C PRO A 489 1.86 -25.27 -4.61
N GLY A 490 1.11 -24.24 -5.01
CA GLY A 490 0.53 -24.13 -6.34
C GLY A 490 1.53 -23.83 -7.47
N ARG A 491 2.82 -23.60 -7.19
CA ARG A 491 3.85 -23.38 -8.22
C ARG A 491 4.48 -24.69 -8.65
N ILE A 492 4.41 -24.99 -9.94
CA ILE A 492 4.99 -26.21 -10.53
C ILE A 492 6.53 -26.21 -10.52
N TYR A 493 7.17 -25.03 -10.64
CA TYR A 493 8.61 -24.92 -10.84
C TYR A 493 9.46 -25.54 -9.71
N PRO A 494 9.19 -25.32 -8.41
CA PRO A 494 9.88 -26.02 -7.33
C PRO A 494 9.86 -27.55 -7.43
N TYR A 495 8.71 -28.17 -7.76
CA TYR A 495 8.62 -29.63 -7.95
C TYR A 495 9.44 -30.11 -9.15
N TYR A 496 9.46 -29.33 -10.23
CA TYR A 496 10.32 -29.61 -11.37
C TYR A 496 11.81 -29.57 -11.00
N LEU A 497 12.23 -28.65 -10.12
CA LEU A 497 13.60 -28.60 -9.62
C LEU A 497 13.93 -29.79 -8.70
N LEU A 498 13.01 -30.19 -7.82
CA LEU A 498 13.16 -31.40 -7.00
C LEU A 498 13.29 -32.66 -7.86
N ALA A 499 12.46 -32.82 -8.89
CA ALA A 499 12.59 -33.93 -9.85
C ALA A 499 13.97 -33.94 -10.51
N HIS A 500 14.49 -32.78 -10.90
CA HIS A 500 15.85 -32.69 -11.43
C HIS A 500 16.92 -33.08 -10.40
N LEU A 501 16.79 -32.63 -9.16
CA LEU A 501 17.70 -32.97 -8.07
C LEU A 501 17.73 -34.48 -7.78
N TYR A 502 16.57 -35.13 -7.70
CA TYR A 502 16.46 -36.58 -7.45
C TYR A 502 16.85 -37.45 -8.64
N ALA A 503 16.99 -36.86 -9.82
CA ALA A 503 17.52 -37.53 -11.00
C ALA A 503 19.05 -37.40 -11.13
N GLU A 504 19.72 -36.61 -10.28
CA GLU A 504 21.18 -36.52 -10.28
C GLU A 504 21.80 -37.86 -9.88
N PRO A 505 22.75 -38.43 -10.65
CA PRO A 505 23.34 -39.73 -10.32
C PRO A 505 23.96 -39.81 -8.92
N ALA A 506 24.53 -38.70 -8.45
CA ALA A 506 25.15 -38.62 -7.12
C ALA A 506 24.14 -38.43 -5.97
N PHE A 507 22.85 -38.22 -6.26
CA PHE A 507 21.78 -38.03 -5.28
C PHE A 507 20.48 -38.69 -5.74
N TYR A 508 20.60 -39.82 -6.44
CA TYR A 508 19.48 -40.46 -7.09
C TYR A 508 18.49 -41.03 -6.07
N GLN A 509 17.22 -40.62 -6.17
CA GLN A 509 16.14 -41.06 -5.27
C GLN A 509 14.91 -41.42 -6.11
N CYS A 510 14.79 -42.69 -6.49
CA CYS A 510 13.77 -43.17 -7.43
C CYS A 510 12.34 -42.81 -7.00
N ASP A 511 11.94 -43.19 -5.78
CA ASP A 511 10.58 -42.96 -5.27
C ASP A 511 10.20 -41.47 -5.25
N LYS A 512 11.12 -40.63 -4.78
CA LYS A 512 10.90 -39.17 -4.73
C LYS A 512 10.89 -38.56 -6.13
N LEU A 513 11.73 -39.04 -7.05
CA LEU A 513 11.73 -38.60 -8.44
C LEU A 513 10.38 -38.86 -9.09
N GLU A 514 9.85 -40.09 -8.98
CA GLU A 514 8.54 -40.45 -9.53
C GLU A 514 7.43 -39.57 -8.96
N GLN A 515 7.41 -39.38 -7.64
CA GLN A 515 6.45 -38.52 -6.97
C GLN A 515 6.49 -37.07 -7.48
N MET A 516 7.69 -36.49 -7.62
CA MET A 516 7.84 -35.11 -8.11
C MET A 516 7.45 -34.97 -9.57
N VAL A 517 7.83 -35.93 -10.43
CA VAL A 517 7.44 -35.94 -11.85
C VAL A 517 5.92 -36.03 -11.97
N GLN A 518 5.29 -36.94 -11.24
CA GLN A 518 3.83 -37.07 -11.23
C GLN A 518 3.17 -35.74 -10.83
N THR A 519 3.66 -35.12 -9.75
CA THR A 519 3.16 -33.81 -9.28
C THR A 519 3.28 -32.73 -10.37
N VAL A 520 4.40 -32.67 -11.09
CA VAL A 520 4.60 -31.71 -12.21
C VAL A 520 3.61 -31.92 -13.35
N LEU A 521 3.26 -33.18 -13.64
CA LEU A 521 2.33 -33.54 -14.71
C LEU A 521 0.88 -33.24 -14.36
N GLU A 522 0.48 -33.55 -13.13
CA GLU A 522 -0.92 -33.50 -12.68
C GLU A 522 -1.33 -32.14 -12.10
N LYS A 523 -0.43 -31.42 -11.43
CA LYS A 523 -0.79 -30.17 -10.76
C LYS A 523 -1.21 -29.11 -11.79
N GLU A 524 -2.39 -28.55 -11.59
CA GLU A 524 -2.94 -27.50 -12.44
C GLU A 524 -2.30 -26.13 -12.13
N PRO A 525 -1.71 -25.45 -13.12
CA PRO A 525 -1.11 -24.15 -12.91
C PRO A 525 -2.17 -23.06 -12.84
N LYS A 526 -1.93 -22.06 -11.99
CA LYS A 526 -2.75 -20.83 -11.93
C LYS A 526 -2.82 -20.08 -13.27
N VAL A 527 -1.75 -20.12 -14.06
CA VAL A 527 -1.68 -19.54 -15.40
C VAL A 527 -0.98 -20.52 -16.33
N GLN A 528 -1.69 -20.99 -17.35
CA GLN A 528 -1.12 -21.85 -18.37
C GLN A 528 -0.05 -21.10 -19.16
N SER A 529 1.13 -21.70 -19.35
CA SER A 529 2.25 -21.09 -20.06
C SER A 529 3.05 -22.08 -20.89
N THR A 530 3.78 -21.58 -21.88
CA THR A 530 4.72 -22.37 -22.69
C THR A 530 5.80 -23.03 -21.83
N ALA A 531 6.28 -22.33 -20.78
CA ALA A 531 7.25 -22.86 -19.83
C ALA A 531 6.71 -24.10 -19.11
N ILE A 532 5.43 -24.12 -18.71
CA ILE A 532 4.82 -25.30 -18.06
C ILE A 532 4.77 -26.50 -19.01
N LYS A 533 4.39 -26.28 -20.27
CA LYS A 533 4.40 -27.34 -21.29
C LYS A 533 5.81 -27.93 -21.47
N GLN A 534 6.83 -27.07 -21.49
CA GLN A 534 8.23 -27.50 -21.59
C GLN A 534 8.70 -28.26 -20.35
N MET A 535 8.37 -27.78 -19.14
CA MET A 535 8.70 -28.48 -17.88
C MET A 535 8.08 -29.87 -17.84
N ARG A 536 6.79 -30.00 -18.19
CA ARG A 536 6.09 -31.30 -18.25
C ARG A 536 6.74 -32.26 -19.25
N ARG A 537 7.13 -31.78 -20.43
CA ARG A 537 7.85 -32.60 -21.42
C ARG A 537 9.19 -33.10 -20.87
N LYS A 538 10.01 -32.20 -20.33
CA LYS A 538 11.32 -32.54 -19.75
C LYS A 538 11.21 -33.46 -18.54
N ALA A 539 10.19 -33.28 -17.70
CA ALA A 539 9.96 -34.15 -16.54
C ALA A 539 9.70 -35.61 -16.95
N ARG A 540 8.98 -35.85 -18.06
CA ARG A 540 8.79 -37.21 -18.61
C ARG A 540 10.08 -37.84 -19.11
N GLU A 541 11.02 -37.03 -19.59
CA GLU A 541 12.33 -37.51 -20.05
C GLU A 541 13.22 -37.96 -18.87
N LEU A 542 13.02 -37.41 -17.67
CA LEU A 542 13.78 -37.81 -16.47
C LEU A 542 13.51 -39.27 -16.09
N LEU A 543 12.26 -39.73 -16.19
CA LEU A 543 11.89 -41.13 -15.92
C LEU A 543 12.46 -42.12 -16.94
N LYS A 544 12.90 -41.65 -18.12
CA LYS A 544 13.52 -42.50 -19.15
C LYS A 544 15.03 -42.62 -18.99
N LYS A 545 15.65 -41.78 -18.16
CA LYS A 545 17.10 -41.75 -17.90
C LYS A 545 17.49 -42.51 -16.64
N VAL A 546 16.56 -43.26 -16.06
CA VAL A 546 16.82 -44.15 -14.93
C VAL A 546 17.92 -45.12 -15.34
N PRO A 547 19.06 -45.19 -14.60
CA PRO A 547 20.07 -46.20 -14.86
C PRO A 547 19.41 -47.57 -14.67
N GLU A 548 19.40 -48.40 -15.70
CA GLU A 548 19.16 -49.83 -15.51
C GLU A 548 20.34 -50.34 -14.66
N ASN A 549 20.02 -50.89 -13.49
CA ASN A 549 21.00 -51.43 -12.55
C ASN A 549 21.90 -52.51 -13.17
#